data_AF-A0A2E2MM03-F1
#
_entry.id   AF-A0A2E2MM03-F1
#
_cell.length_a   1.000
_cell.length_b   1.000
_cell.length_c   1.000
_cell.angle_alpha   90.00
_cell.angle_beta   90.00
_cell.angle_gamma   90.00
#
_symmetry.space_group_name_H-M   'P 1'
#
loop_
_entity.id
_entity.type
_entity.pdbx_description
1 polymer ?
#
loop_
_entity_poly.entity_id
_entity_poly.type
_entity_poly.pdbx_seq_one_letter_code
_entity_poly.pdbx_strand_id
1 'polypeptide(L)'
;MPNLYQLKSSIDESASADEDDVLAVKTALNRIGYYDDPGWGISSYPDRNLFDAIQKFQTDFGLTSDRVMKPGGPTEKELAARSPIYRCVRCGGPHGGVYGPICHKCLEREQNS
;
A
#
# COMPACT_ATOMS: atom_id res chain seq x y z
N MET A 1 -15.73 8.01 10.18
CA MET A 1 -14.64 7.14 10.66
C MET A 1 -13.75 6.82 9.48
N PRO A 2 -12.40 6.86 9.60
CA PRO A 2 -11.51 6.49 8.51
C PRO A 2 -11.73 5.01 8.15
N ASN A 3 -11.92 4.74 6.86
CA ASN A 3 -12.18 3.39 6.36
C ASN A 3 -10.85 2.69 6.06
N LEU A 4 -10.58 1.56 6.72
CA LEU A 4 -9.38 0.77 6.47
C LEU A 4 -9.39 0.30 5.01
N TYR A 5 -8.28 0.48 4.32
CA TYR A 5 -8.10 0.02 2.96
C TYR A 5 -8.00 -1.50 2.95
N GLN A 6 -8.75 -2.12 2.03
CA GLN A 6 -8.72 -3.54 1.75
C GLN A 6 -8.39 -3.71 0.26
N LEU A 7 -7.58 -4.71 -0.04
CA LEU A 7 -7.23 -5.10 -1.39
C LEU A 7 -8.49 -5.46 -2.18
N LYS A 8 -8.55 -5.00 -3.42
CA LYS A 8 -9.61 -5.32 -4.37
C LYS A 8 -9.26 -6.57 -5.17
N SER A 9 -7.99 -6.77 -5.50
CA SER A 9 -7.48 -7.90 -6.27
C SER A 9 -6.20 -8.48 -5.67
N SER A 10 -5.82 -9.67 -6.14
CA SER A 10 -4.55 -10.28 -5.74
C SER A 10 -3.38 -9.50 -6.35
N ILE A 11 -2.30 -9.36 -5.58
CA ILE A 11 -1.02 -8.88 -6.04
C ILE A 11 -0.08 -10.09 -6.15
N ASP A 12 0.34 -10.40 -7.37
CA ASP A 12 1.31 -11.44 -7.70
C ASP A 12 2.06 -11.06 -8.99
N GLU A 13 3.17 -11.74 -9.27
CA GLU A 13 4.04 -11.43 -10.42
C GLU A 13 3.40 -11.73 -11.80
N SER A 14 2.28 -12.46 -11.83
CA SER A 14 1.64 -12.95 -13.06
C SER A 14 0.33 -12.23 -13.43
N ALA A 15 -0.29 -11.52 -12.48
CA ALA A 15 -1.58 -10.88 -12.65
C ALA A 15 -1.47 -9.36 -12.86
N SER A 16 -2.47 -8.80 -13.54
CA SER A 16 -2.71 -7.36 -13.54
C SER A 16 -3.22 -6.94 -12.16
N ALA A 17 -2.34 -6.44 -11.30
CA ALA A 17 -2.71 -5.89 -10.00
C ALA A 17 -3.49 -4.57 -10.16
N ASP A 18 -4.40 -4.28 -9.22
CA ASP A 18 -5.07 -2.97 -9.16
C ASP A 18 -4.07 -1.88 -8.72
N GLU A 19 -4.09 -0.74 -9.40
CA GLU A 19 -3.13 0.35 -9.15
C GLU A 19 -3.22 0.94 -7.74
N ASP A 20 -4.44 1.02 -7.16
CA ASP A 20 -4.61 1.51 -5.79
C ASP A 20 -4.06 0.48 -4.78
N ASP A 21 -4.26 -0.83 -5.05
CA ASP A 21 -3.75 -1.92 -4.23
C ASP A 21 -2.22 -1.88 -4.18
N VAL A 22 -1.57 -1.73 -5.33
CA VAL A 22 -0.12 -1.61 -5.44
C VAL A 22 0.40 -0.40 -4.66
N LEU A 23 -0.21 0.77 -4.88
CA LEU A 23 0.20 2.00 -4.21
C LEU A 23 0.02 1.89 -2.68
N ALA A 24 -1.10 1.32 -2.23
CA ALA A 24 -1.39 1.11 -0.82
C ALA A 24 -0.35 0.19 -0.16
N VAL A 25 -0.04 -0.93 -0.80
CA VAL A 25 0.89 -1.94 -0.26
C VAL A 25 2.31 -1.40 -0.23
N LYS A 26 2.80 -0.77 -1.31
CA LYS A 26 4.12 -0.14 -1.32
C LYS A 26 4.24 0.93 -0.23
N THR A 27 3.22 1.77 -0.09
CA THR A 27 3.19 2.80 0.96
C THR A 27 3.23 2.19 2.36
N ALA A 28 2.45 1.13 2.59
CA ALA A 28 2.42 0.44 3.87
C ALA A 28 3.76 -0.22 4.19
N LEU A 29 4.33 -0.98 3.25
CA LEU A 29 5.62 -1.65 3.43
C LEU A 29 6.76 -0.64 3.61
N ASN A 30 6.75 0.48 2.89
CA ASN A 30 7.76 1.54 3.04
C ASN A 30 7.74 2.15 4.44
N ARG A 31 6.55 2.42 5.00
CA ARG A 31 6.39 2.98 6.34
C ARG A 31 7.01 2.13 7.45
N ILE A 32 7.03 0.81 7.27
CA ILE A 32 7.62 -0.13 8.21
C ILE A 32 8.99 -0.66 7.76
N GLY A 33 9.60 -0.03 6.74
CA GLY A 33 10.98 -0.29 6.32
C GLY A 33 11.20 -1.56 5.50
N TYR A 34 10.15 -2.10 4.88
CA TYR A 34 10.24 -3.29 4.01
C TYR A 34 10.38 -2.95 2.52
N TYR A 35 9.87 -1.79 2.08
CA TYR A 35 9.96 -1.35 0.69
C TYR A 35 10.84 -0.12 0.57
N ASP A 36 11.91 -0.23 -0.21
CA ASP A 36 12.79 0.90 -0.52
C ASP A 36 12.20 1.72 -1.66
N ASP A 37 11.82 2.97 -1.35
CA ASP A 37 11.33 3.92 -2.34
C ASP A 37 12.44 4.23 -3.34
N PRO A 38 12.27 3.94 -4.63
CA PRO A 38 13.21 4.43 -5.62
C PRO A 38 13.15 5.95 -5.58
N GLY A 39 14.25 6.67 -5.34
CA GLY A 39 14.27 8.09 -4.94
C GLY A 39 13.53 9.13 -5.82
N TRP A 40 12.85 8.71 -6.89
CA TRP A 40 11.84 9.46 -7.66
C TRP A 40 10.39 9.27 -7.19
N GLY A 41 10.13 8.41 -6.20
CA GLY A 41 8.82 8.22 -5.54
C GLY A 41 8.13 6.88 -5.85
N ILE A 42 7.15 6.56 -4.99
CA ILE A 42 6.34 5.35 -5.07
C ILE A 42 5.32 5.43 -6.21
N SER A 43 5.44 4.55 -7.21
CA SER A 43 4.49 4.39 -8.33
C SER A 43 3.37 3.40 -8.04
N SER A 44 2.27 3.48 -8.80
CA SER A 44 1.15 2.52 -8.78
C SER A 44 1.40 1.24 -9.60
N TYR A 45 2.58 1.08 -10.18
CA TYR A 45 2.90 -0.09 -11.01
C TYR A 45 3.65 -1.15 -10.19
N PRO A 46 3.29 -2.45 -10.31
CA PRO A 46 4.06 -3.51 -9.69
C PRO A 46 5.51 -3.50 -10.17
N ASP A 47 6.43 -3.76 -9.25
CA ASP A 47 7.84 -3.92 -9.57
C ASP A 47 8.47 -5.03 -8.73
N ARG A 48 9.69 -5.41 -9.07
CA ARG A 48 10.42 -6.46 -8.36
C ARG A 48 10.62 -6.13 -6.88
N ASN A 49 10.88 -4.86 -6.56
CA ASN A 49 11.09 -4.42 -5.18
C ASN A 49 9.85 -4.63 -4.31
N LEU A 50 8.65 -4.46 -4.87
CA LEU A 50 7.40 -4.79 -4.18
C LEU A 50 7.34 -6.27 -3.80
N PHE A 51 7.62 -7.18 -4.74
CA PHE A 51 7.53 -8.62 -4.47
C PHE A 51 8.61 -9.11 -3.50
N ASP A 52 9.82 -8.55 -3.59
CA ASP A 52 10.89 -8.85 -2.64
C ASP A 52 10.54 -8.29 -1.23
N ALA A 53 9.91 -7.11 -1.15
CA ALA A 53 9.40 -6.55 0.11
C ALA A 53 8.28 -7.40 0.73
N ILE A 54 7.32 -7.87 -0.09
CA ILE A 54 6.26 -8.78 0.35
C ILE A 54 6.87 -10.08 0.89
N GLN A 55 7.84 -10.65 0.18
CA GLN A 55 8.48 -11.88 0.62
C GLN A 55 9.15 -11.70 1.98
N LYS A 56 9.93 -10.63 2.13
CA LYS A 56 10.64 -10.34 3.37
C LYS A 56 9.65 -10.15 4.53
N PHE A 57 8.59 -9.39 4.30
CA PHE A 57 7.52 -9.21 5.27
C PHE A 57 6.87 -10.55 5.67
N GLN A 58 6.52 -11.38 4.69
CA GLN A 58 5.96 -12.70 4.97
C GLN A 58 6.90 -13.55 5.81
N THR A 59 8.19 -13.60 5.47
CA THR A 59 9.21 -14.37 6.21
C THR A 59 9.35 -13.86 7.65
N ASP A 60 9.49 -12.55 7.83
CA ASP A 60 9.76 -11.95 9.15
C ASP A 60 8.56 -12.12 10.11
N PHE A 61 7.34 -12.28 9.59
CA PHE A 61 6.12 -12.56 10.37
C PHE A 61 5.65 -14.02 10.34
N GLY A 62 6.46 -14.96 9.82
CA GLY A 62 6.15 -16.40 9.84
C GLY A 62 4.97 -16.79 8.94
N LEU A 63 4.68 -16.00 7.91
CA LEU A 63 3.69 -16.30 6.88
C LEU A 63 4.31 -17.12 5.74
N THR A 64 3.46 -17.73 4.92
CA THR A 64 3.90 -18.36 3.66
C THR A 64 4.60 -17.31 2.79
N SER A 65 5.87 -17.51 2.49
CA SER A 65 6.73 -16.57 1.73
C SER A 65 6.56 -16.76 0.21
N ASP A 66 5.32 -16.69 -0.25
CA ASP A 66 4.91 -16.95 -1.65
C ASP A 66 4.93 -15.71 -2.55
N ARG A 67 5.24 -14.52 -1.99
CA ARG A 67 5.23 -13.23 -2.70
C ARG A 67 3.85 -12.79 -3.17
N VAL A 68 2.80 -13.44 -2.68
CA VAL A 68 1.41 -13.17 -3.08
C VAL A 68 0.66 -12.51 -1.94
N MET A 69 -0.10 -11.49 -2.29
CA MET A 69 -1.01 -10.82 -1.37
C MET A 69 -2.44 -10.95 -1.90
N LYS A 70 -3.32 -11.61 -1.14
CA LYS A 70 -4.72 -11.83 -1.54
C LYS A 70 -5.66 -10.96 -0.72
N PRO A 71 -6.79 -10.50 -1.30
CA PRO A 71 -7.88 -9.89 -0.53
C PRO A 71 -8.37 -10.81 0.59
N GLY A 72 -8.50 -10.26 1.80
CA GLY A 72 -8.84 -10.97 3.03
C GLY A 72 -7.76 -11.92 3.56
N GLY A 73 -6.60 -11.98 2.89
CA GLY A 73 -5.53 -12.94 3.15
C GLY A 73 -4.71 -12.64 4.41
N PRO A 74 -3.86 -13.59 4.84
CA PRO A 74 -3.02 -13.42 6.02
C PRO A 74 -2.03 -12.26 5.88
N THR A 75 -1.40 -12.12 4.71
CA THR A 75 -0.46 -11.03 4.42
C THR A 75 -1.13 -9.66 4.51
N GLU A 76 -2.36 -9.52 3.99
CA GLU A 76 -3.14 -8.27 4.10
C GLU A 76 -3.48 -7.93 5.54
N LYS A 77 -3.99 -8.90 6.29
CA LYS A 77 -4.37 -8.68 7.70
C LYS A 77 -3.18 -8.31 8.56
N GLU A 78 -2.05 -9.00 8.40
CA GLU A 78 -0.85 -8.70 9.17
C GLU A 78 -0.29 -7.32 8.78
N LEU A 79 -0.24 -6.99 7.48
CA LEU A 79 0.24 -5.68 7.04
C LEU A 79 -0.66 -4.56 7.56
N ALA A 80 -1.98 -4.74 7.52
CA ALA A 80 -2.92 -3.77 8.07
C ALA A 80 -2.81 -3.61 9.60
N ALA A 81 -2.45 -4.68 10.33
CA ALA A 81 -2.21 -4.61 11.77
C ALA A 81 -0.93 -3.82 12.13
N ARG A 82 0.08 -3.83 11.26
CA ARG A 82 1.38 -3.15 11.48
C ARG A 82 1.44 -1.74 10.88
N SER A 83 0.88 -1.56 9.70
CA SER A 83 0.87 -0.32 8.95
C SER A 83 -0.49 -0.12 8.25
N PRO A 84 -1.53 0.26 9.00
CA PRO A 84 -2.85 0.48 8.42
C PRO A 84 -2.81 1.61 7.39
N ILE A 85 -3.43 1.36 6.25
CA ILE A 85 -3.73 2.36 5.23
C ILE A 85 -5.22 2.64 5.29
N TYR A 86 -5.60 3.91 5.34
CA TYR A 86 -7.01 4.30 5.32
C TYR A 86 -7.35 5.02 4.01
N ARG A 87 -8.61 4.95 3.60
CA ARG A 87 -9.12 5.78 2.51
C ARG A 87 -9.26 7.23 2.96
N CYS A 88 -8.80 8.16 2.13
CA CYS A 88 -9.00 9.58 2.37
C CYS A 88 -10.49 9.91 2.36
N VAL A 89 -10.98 10.58 3.40
CA VAL A 89 -12.39 10.99 3.51
C VAL A 89 -12.82 12.02 2.45
N ARG A 90 -11.86 12.68 1.79
CA ARG A 90 -12.11 13.74 0.80
C ARG A 90 -12.02 13.25 -0.64
N CYS A 91 -10.98 12.49 -1.00
CA CYS A 91 -10.77 12.02 -2.38
C CYS A 91 -10.94 10.50 -2.58
N GLY A 92 -11.05 9.72 -1.49
CA GLY A 92 -11.16 8.25 -1.56
C GLY A 92 -9.86 7.48 -1.79
N GLY A 93 -8.74 8.18 -2.04
CA GLY A 93 -7.43 7.57 -2.31
C GLY A 93 -6.84 6.80 -1.13
N PRO A 94 -6.03 5.75 -1.37
CA PRO A 94 -5.50 4.85 -0.34
C PRO A 94 -4.27 5.41 0.38
N HIS A 95 -4.34 6.66 0.82
CA HIS A 95 -3.25 7.35 1.53
C HIS A 95 -3.76 8.19 2.70
N GLY A 96 -5.02 7.98 3.10
CA GLY A 96 -5.80 8.75 4.08
C GLY A 96 -5.36 8.60 5.54
N GLY A 97 -4.05 8.71 5.78
CA GLY A 97 -3.40 8.73 7.09
C GLY A 97 -1.90 8.97 7.02
N VAL A 98 -1.36 9.41 5.87
CA VAL A 98 0.03 9.85 5.72
C VAL A 98 0.03 11.38 5.76
N TYR A 99 0.62 11.99 6.78
CA TYR A 99 0.91 13.43 6.77
C TYR A 99 2.07 13.67 5.79
N GLY A 100 1.81 14.34 4.67
CA GLY A 100 2.83 14.64 3.67
C GLY A 100 2.26 15.01 2.29
N PRO A 101 3.13 15.44 1.35
CA PRO A 101 2.76 16.02 0.05
C PRO A 101 1.98 15.09 -0.89
N ILE A 102 1.82 13.81 -0.55
CA ILE A 102 1.09 12.81 -1.35
C ILE A 102 -0.43 13.10 -1.41
N CYS A 103 -0.94 13.98 -0.55
CA CYS A 103 -2.32 14.49 -0.62
C CYS A 103 -2.47 15.75 -1.51
N HIS A 104 -1.73 15.85 -2.62
CA HIS A 104 -1.77 17.00 -3.54
C HIS A 104 -3.21 17.38 -3.94
N LYS A 105 -4.08 16.38 -4.19
CA LYS A 105 -5.50 16.60 -4.55
C LYS A 105 -6.37 17.22 -3.44
N CYS A 106 -5.96 17.17 -2.17
CA CYS A 106 -6.69 17.84 -1.09
C CYS A 106 -6.10 19.20 -0.72
N LEU A 107 -4.78 19.38 -0.87
CA LEU A 107 -4.08 20.63 -0.57
C LEU A 107 -4.44 21.76 -1.55
N GLU A 108 -4.68 21.42 -2.82
CA GLU A 108 -5.07 22.39 -3.87
C GLU A 108 -6.52 22.91 -3.73
N ARG A 109 -7.40 22.21 -3.01
CA ARG A 109 -8.80 22.66 -2.80
C ARG A 109 -8.99 23.60 -1.60
N GLU A 110 -7.97 23.86 -0.79
CA GLU A 110 -8.04 24.85 0.30
C GLU A 110 -7.59 26.25 -0.14
N GLN A 111 -6.84 26.37 -1.24
CA GLN A 111 -6.33 27.67 -1.73
C GLN A 111 -7.29 28.39 -2.69
N ASN A 112 -8.40 27.74 -3.08
CA ASN A 112 -9.42 28.25 -4.00
C ASN A 112 -10.83 28.25 -3.38
N SER A 113 -10.95 28.47 -2.06
CA SER A 113 -12.23 28.63 -1.34
C SER A 113 -12.26 29.91 -0.53
#